data_AF-A0A5E3WV43-F1
#
_entry.id   AF-A0A5E3WV43-F1
#
_cell.length_a   1.000
_cell.length_b   1.000
_cell.length_c   1.000
_cell.angle_alpha   90.00
_cell.angle_beta   90.00
_cell.angle_gamma   90.00
#
_symmetry.space_group_name_H-M   'P 1'
#
loop_
_entity.id
_entity.type
_entity.pdbx_description
1 polymer ?
#
loop_
_entity_poly.entity_id
_entity_poly.type
_entity_poly.pdbx_seq_one_letter_code
_entity_poly.pdbx_strand_id
1 'polypeptide(L)'
;MSDPVTLTTPNLPAGPTPPLPPTPQATADNDGVLALFLLTRFHAALNEVLRDRWMSRAEVVSEVQERLARYGIPASESIQWFNHPSIQTTLDERDELNEALYERDMAVLARDVEFAIRDAITAKRDQTVEEYREKTRQLLDTYRIACEDGSLEHWSEDERTKFEAIVAEALEILGDAA
;
A
#
# COMPACT_ATOMS: atom_id res chain seq x y z
N MET A 1 18.98 -11.48 -13.92
CA MET A 1 20.46 -11.39 -13.98
C MET A 1 20.79 -9.91 -13.89
N SER A 2 20.90 -9.40 -12.66
CA SER A 2 21.29 -8.01 -12.42
C SER A 2 22.81 -7.94 -12.42
N ASP A 3 23.40 -7.08 -13.23
CA ASP A 3 24.85 -6.94 -13.33
C ASP A 3 25.45 -6.49 -11.99
N PRO A 4 26.60 -7.04 -11.58
CA PRO A 4 27.28 -6.58 -10.38
C PRO A 4 27.77 -5.14 -10.59
N VAL A 5 27.20 -4.21 -9.83
CA VAL A 5 27.70 -2.82 -9.78
C VAL A 5 29.08 -2.84 -9.12
N THR A 6 30.11 -2.86 -9.95
CA THR A 6 31.50 -2.68 -9.51
C THR A 6 31.70 -1.20 -9.28
N LEU A 7 31.79 -0.78 -8.01
CA LEU A 7 32.01 0.61 -7.66
C LEU A 7 33.45 1.00 -8.01
N THR A 8 33.63 1.77 -9.08
CA THR A 8 34.90 2.41 -9.42
C THR A 8 34.99 3.76 -8.70
N THR A 9 36.13 4.02 -8.08
CA THR A 9 36.43 5.27 -7.37
C THR A 9 36.27 6.47 -8.30
N PRO A 10 35.39 7.45 -8.02
CA PRO A 10 35.48 8.74 -8.67
C PRO A 10 36.75 9.44 -8.14
N ASN A 11 37.58 9.91 -9.05
CA ASN A 11 38.82 10.62 -8.76
C ASN A 11 38.46 12.02 -8.21
N LEU A 12 38.11 12.09 -6.92
CA LEU A 12 37.81 13.34 -6.23
C LEU A 12 39.12 14.05 -5.86
N PRO A 13 39.30 15.34 -6.23
CA PRO A 13 40.48 16.10 -5.85
C PRO A 13 40.54 16.28 -4.33
N ALA A 14 41.73 16.10 -3.76
CA ALA A 14 42.01 16.28 -2.34
C ALA A 14 41.67 17.71 -1.89
N GLY A 15 40.53 17.90 -1.24
CA GLY A 15 40.19 19.13 -0.54
C GLY A 15 41.00 19.26 0.76
N PRO A 16 41.26 20.49 1.24
CA PRO A 16 42.04 20.72 2.44
C PRO A 16 41.33 20.14 3.68
N THR A 17 42.09 19.38 4.48
CA THR A 17 41.65 18.75 5.72
C THR A 17 41.18 19.81 6.73
N PRO A 18 39.95 19.72 7.29
CA PRO A 18 39.53 20.62 8.35
C PRO A 18 40.36 20.38 9.63
N PRO A 19 40.59 21.43 10.45
CA PRO A 19 41.40 21.30 11.66
C PRO A 19 40.72 20.36 12.67
N LEU A 20 41.54 19.45 13.23
CA LEU A 20 41.14 18.51 14.28
C LEU A 20 40.66 19.28 15.52
N PRO A 21 39.53 18.90 16.14
CA PRO A 21 39.13 19.42 17.43
C PRO A 21 40.13 19.00 18.53
N PRO A 22 40.27 19.80 19.61
CA PRO A 22 41.22 19.52 20.68
C PRO A 22 40.90 18.20 21.39
N THR A 23 41.93 17.38 21.57
CA THR A 23 41.87 16.07 22.24
C THR A 23 41.50 16.23 23.71
N PRO A 24 40.39 15.65 24.20
CA PRO A 24 40.14 15.55 25.64
C PRO A 24 41.16 14.62 26.28
N GLN A 25 41.77 15.02 27.39
CA GLN A 25 42.62 14.13 28.19
C GLN A 25 41.77 12.98 28.77
N ALA A 26 41.98 11.76 28.25
CA ALA A 26 41.23 10.57 28.61
C ALA A 26 41.90 9.79 29.76
N THR A 27 41.12 9.44 30.77
CA THR A 27 41.43 8.39 31.76
C THR A 27 41.01 7.04 31.20
N ALA A 28 41.95 6.09 31.17
CA ALA A 28 41.93 4.83 30.39
C ALA A 28 40.79 3.82 30.69
N ASP A 29 39.93 4.04 31.69
CA ASP A 29 38.79 3.15 32.01
C ASP A 29 37.51 3.48 31.21
N ASN A 30 37.42 4.66 30.59
CA ASN A 30 36.23 5.10 29.84
C ASN A 30 36.26 4.75 28.34
N ASP A 31 37.42 4.34 27.82
CA ASP A 31 37.60 4.12 26.37
C ASP A 31 36.82 2.90 25.86
N GLY A 32 36.70 1.84 26.66
CA GLY A 32 35.92 0.65 26.31
C GLY A 32 34.41 0.90 26.28
N VAL A 33 33.89 1.70 27.22
CA VAL A 33 32.47 2.05 27.30
C VAL A 33 32.07 2.99 26.16
N LEU A 34 32.93 3.96 25.84
CA LEU A 34 32.72 4.87 24.71
C LEU A 34 32.80 4.13 23.37
N ALA A 35 33.75 3.21 23.19
CA ALA A 35 33.86 2.41 21.98
C ALA A 35 32.63 1.51 21.76
N LEU A 36 32.14 0.85 22.82
CA LEU A 36 30.95 0.02 22.75
C LEU A 36 29.68 0.83 22.43
N PHE A 37 29.55 2.02 23.02
CA PHE A 37 28.45 2.93 22.74
C PHE A 37 28.45 3.41 21.28
N LEU A 38 29.62 3.80 20.76
CA LEU A 38 29.78 4.22 19.36
C LEU A 38 29.49 3.08 18.39
N LEU A 39 29.94 1.86 18.69
CA LEU A 39 29.66 0.67 17.87
C LEU A 39 28.16 0.34 17.85
N THR A 40 27.50 0.43 19.00
CA THR A 40 26.05 0.17 19.10
C THR A 40 25.25 1.20 18.29
N ARG A 41 25.62 2.49 18.40
CA ARG A 41 24.98 3.56 17.65
C ARG A 41 25.21 3.42 16.14
N PHE A 42 26.42 3.04 15.74
CA PHE A 42 26.75 2.75 14.36
C PHE A 42 25.93 1.57 13.81
N HIS A 43 25.82 0.47 14.57
CA HIS A 43 25.03 -0.69 14.17
C HIS A 43 23.53 -0.36 14.02
N ALA A 44 22.97 0.43 14.93
CA ALA A 44 21.59 0.90 14.82
C ALA A 44 21.38 1.76 13.56
N ALA A 45 22.31 2.67 13.27
CA ALA A 45 22.28 3.50 12.08
C ALA A 45 22.41 2.67 10.79
N LEU A 46 23.26 1.63 10.75
CA LEU A 46 23.33 0.75 9.58
C LEU A 46 22.02 -0.01 9.36
N ASN A 47 21.44 -0.54 10.43
CA ASN A 47 20.20 -1.29 10.35
C ASN A 47 19.03 -0.44 9.86
N GLU A 48 18.99 0.84 10.20
CA GLU A 48 17.98 1.78 9.69
C GLU A 48 18.05 1.90 8.17
N VAL A 49 19.25 2.12 7.61
CA VAL A 49 19.45 2.25 6.15
C VAL A 49 19.14 0.93 5.44
N LEU A 50 19.62 -0.19 5.98
CA LEU A 50 19.42 -1.50 5.36
C LEU A 50 17.95 -1.94 5.37
N ARG A 51 17.19 -1.53 6.40
CA ARG A 51 15.76 -1.82 6.53
C ARG A 51 14.86 -0.89 5.72
N ASP A 52 15.36 0.26 5.28
CA ASP A 52 14.59 1.12 4.39
C ASP A 52 14.42 0.40 3.06
N ARG A 53 13.17 0.04 2.75
CA ARG A 53 12.82 -0.76 1.57
C ARG A 53 12.78 0.07 0.30
N TRP A 54 12.70 1.39 0.43
CA TRP A 54 12.56 2.31 -0.69
C TRP A 54 13.91 2.77 -1.25
N MET A 55 14.99 2.55 -0.50
CA MET A 55 16.33 2.86 -0.97
C MET A 55 16.79 1.80 -1.97
N SER A 56 17.28 2.26 -3.12
CA SER A 56 18.03 1.43 -4.06
C SER A 56 19.35 0.96 -3.44
N ARG A 57 19.93 -0.11 -3.99
CA ARG A 57 21.25 -0.59 -3.57
C ARG A 57 22.31 0.52 -3.58
N ALA A 58 22.30 1.38 -4.60
CA ALA A 58 23.24 2.49 -4.72
C ALA A 58 23.06 3.52 -3.61
N GLU A 59 21.81 3.86 -3.27
CA GLU A 59 21.50 4.77 -2.16
C GLU A 59 21.89 4.17 -0.81
N VAL A 60 21.61 2.88 -0.58
CA VAL A 60 22.05 2.17 0.63
C VAL A 60 23.57 2.22 0.76
N VAL A 61 24.30 1.89 -0.31
CA VAL A 61 25.76 1.93 -0.31
C VAL A 61 26.26 3.34 -0.03
N SER A 62 25.74 4.36 -0.72
CA SER A 62 26.16 5.75 -0.55
C SER A 62 25.92 6.25 0.89
N GLU A 63 24.74 5.98 1.43
CA GLU A 63 24.35 6.40 2.78
C GLU A 63 25.19 5.67 3.85
N VAL A 64 25.46 4.39 3.67
CA VAL A 64 26.35 3.66 4.57
C VAL A 64 27.79 4.16 4.47
N GLN A 65 28.29 4.46 3.27
CA GLN A 65 29.62 5.05 3.09
C GLN A 65 29.72 6.43 3.77
N GLU A 66 28.69 7.27 3.66
CA GLU A 66 28.65 8.55 4.35
C GLU A 66 28.65 8.37 5.88
N ARG A 67 27.88 7.41 6.39
CA ARG A 67 27.86 7.08 7.82
C ARG A 67 29.24 6.59 8.27
N LEU A 68 29.88 5.69 7.52
CA LEU A 68 31.24 5.19 7.78
C LEU A 68 32.27 6.32 7.84
N ALA A 69 32.18 7.30 6.94
CA ALA A 69 33.07 8.46 6.93
C ALA A 69 32.95 9.30 8.22
N ARG A 70 31.75 9.42 8.80
CA ARG A 70 31.54 10.12 10.09
C ARG A 70 32.22 9.41 11.27
N TYR A 71 32.52 8.11 11.15
CA TYR A 71 33.28 7.34 12.14
C TYR A 71 34.77 7.20 11.79
N GLY A 72 35.25 7.93 10.78
CA GLY A 72 36.68 7.97 10.42
C GLY A 72 37.14 6.84 9.49
N ILE A 73 36.22 6.07 8.92
CA ILE A 73 36.55 5.00 7.96
C ILE A 73 36.68 5.62 6.56
N PRO A 74 37.85 5.49 5.91
CA PRO A 74 38.08 6.11 4.60
C PRO A 74 37.28 5.41 3.49
N ALA A 75 36.93 6.17 2.46
CA ALA A 75 36.15 5.67 1.32
C ALA A 75 36.78 4.42 0.67
N SER A 76 38.11 4.38 0.53
CA SER A 76 38.83 3.23 -0.03
C SER A 76 38.62 1.93 0.73
N GLU A 77 38.57 2.01 2.07
CA GLU A 77 38.32 0.85 2.93
C GLU A 77 36.85 0.44 2.89
N SER A 78 35.93 1.41 2.93
CA SER A 78 34.50 1.13 2.79
C SER A 78 34.15 0.47 1.45
N ILE A 79 34.80 0.87 0.35
CA ILE A 79 34.60 0.26 -0.98
C ILE A 79 35.06 -1.21 -0.97
N GLN A 80 36.19 -1.51 -0.31
CA GLN A 80 36.65 -2.90 -0.18
C GLN A 80 35.68 -3.76 0.61
N TRP A 81 35.08 -3.22 1.68
CA TRP A 81 34.05 -3.92 2.45
C TRP A 81 32.83 -4.21 1.59
N PHE A 82 32.32 -3.22 0.86
CA PHE A 82 31.18 -3.44 -0.03
C PHE A 82 31.49 -4.45 -1.13
N ASN A 83 32.71 -4.49 -1.65
CA ASN A 83 33.12 -5.49 -2.64
C ASN A 83 33.33 -6.90 -2.03
N HIS A 84 33.23 -7.06 -0.70
CA HIS A 84 33.32 -8.37 -0.08
C HIS A 84 32.12 -9.26 -0.46
N PRO A 85 32.33 -10.52 -0.89
CA PRO A 85 31.26 -11.39 -1.38
C PRO A 85 30.07 -11.53 -0.42
N SER A 86 30.32 -11.65 0.89
CA SER A 86 29.23 -11.79 1.87
C SER A 86 28.34 -10.54 1.96
N ILE A 87 28.90 -9.34 1.78
CA ILE A 87 28.13 -8.10 1.80
C ILE A 87 27.32 -7.99 0.51
N GLN A 88 27.92 -8.35 -0.63
CA GLN A 88 27.19 -8.41 -1.90
C GLN A 88 26.00 -9.37 -1.83
N THR A 89 26.19 -10.59 -1.30
CA THR A 89 25.09 -11.55 -1.09
C THR A 89 24.00 -10.98 -0.18
N THR A 90 24.36 -10.29 0.90
CA THR A 90 23.37 -9.69 1.80
C THR A 90 22.55 -8.60 1.10
N LEU A 91 23.19 -7.81 0.22
CA LEU A 91 22.50 -6.80 -0.58
C LEU A 91 21.61 -7.44 -1.66
N ASP A 92 22.07 -8.53 -2.28
CA ASP A 92 21.27 -9.30 -3.25
C ASP A 92 20.01 -9.88 -2.58
N GLU A 93 20.16 -10.56 -1.43
CA GLU A 93 19.05 -11.11 -0.65
C GLU A 93 18.04 -10.03 -0.22
N ARG A 94 18.55 -8.84 0.15
CA ARG A 94 17.69 -7.69 0.47
C ARG A 94 16.88 -7.25 -0.74
N ASP A 95 17.52 -7.12 -1.90
CA ASP A 95 16.86 -6.66 -3.12
C ASP A 95 15.79 -7.66 -3.56
N GLU A 96 16.08 -8.97 -3.52
CA GLU A 96 15.11 -10.05 -3.78
C GLU A 96 13.92 -10.02 -2.81
N LEU A 97 14.18 -9.82 -1.52
CA LEU A 97 13.13 -9.72 -0.51
C LEU A 97 12.25 -8.48 -0.71
N ASN A 98 12.84 -7.36 -1.09
CA ASN A 98 12.10 -6.14 -1.39
C ASN A 98 11.23 -6.30 -2.64
N GLU A 99 11.74 -6.94 -3.69
CA GLU A 99 10.97 -7.26 -4.89
C GLU A 99 9.77 -8.16 -4.56
N ALA A 100 10.00 -9.25 -3.81
CA ALA A 100 8.93 -10.16 -3.41
C ALA A 100 7.86 -9.48 -2.53
N LEU A 101 8.26 -8.56 -1.64
CA LEU A 101 7.33 -7.76 -0.85
C LEU A 101 6.52 -6.80 -1.72
N TYR A 102 7.17 -6.13 -2.68
CA TYR A 102 6.48 -5.24 -3.61
C TYR A 102 5.45 -5.99 -4.45
N GLU A 103 5.81 -7.16 -5.01
CA GLU A 103 4.88 -8.01 -5.75
C GLU A 103 3.68 -8.43 -4.89
N ARG A 104 3.93 -8.81 -3.65
CA ARG A 104 2.88 -9.16 -2.69
C ARG A 104 1.95 -7.97 -2.42
N ASP A 105 2.51 -6.79 -2.15
CA ASP A 105 1.71 -5.60 -1.85
C ASP A 105 0.87 -5.18 -3.06
N MET A 106 1.42 -5.28 -4.27
CA MET A 106 0.69 -5.05 -5.51
C MET A 106 -0.44 -6.07 -5.72
N ALA A 107 -0.22 -7.34 -5.38
CA ALA A 107 -1.26 -8.37 -5.45
C ALA A 107 -2.38 -8.12 -4.42
N VAL A 108 -2.05 -7.65 -3.23
CA VAL A 108 -3.04 -7.24 -2.21
C VAL A 108 -3.87 -6.06 -2.72
N LEU A 109 -3.22 -5.02 -3.26
CA LEU A 109 -3.90 -3.86 -3.83
C LEU A 109 -4.84 -4.26 -4.97
N ALA A 110 -4.40 -5.13 -5.88
CA ALA A 110 -5.25 -5.61 -6.97
C ALA A 110 -6.51 -6.34 -6.46
N ARG A 111 -6.34 -7.22 -5.47
CA ARG A 111 -7.44 -7.93 -4.82
C ARG A 111 -8.41 -6.98 -4.12
N ASP A 112 -7.89 -5.98 -3.42
CA ASP A 112 -8.72 -5.02 -2.70
C ASP A 112 -9.54 -4.14 -3.67
N VAL A 113 -8.98 -3.81 -4.84
CA VAL A 113 -9.72 -3.16 -5.94
C VAL A 113 -10.84 -4.06 -6.47
N GLU A 114 -10.59 -5.35 -6.68
CA GLU A 114 -11.63 -6.29 -7.12
C GLU A 114 -12.79 -6.39 -6.12
N PHE A 115 -12.48 -6.44 -4.81
CA PHE A 115 -13.51 -6.41 -3.77
C PHE A 115 -14.30 -5.11 -3.78
N ALA A 116 -13.64 -3.95 -3.89
CA ALA A 116 -14.33 -2.67 -3.96
C ALA A 116 -15.27 -2.57 -5.17
N ILE A 117 -14.87 -3.12 -6.33
CA ILE A 117 -15.72 -3.18 -7.52
C ILE A 117 -16.95 -4.08 -7.27
N ARG A 118 -16.75 -5.26 -6.67
CA ARG A 118 -17.84 -6.18 -6.35
C ARG A 118 -18.84 -5.56 -5.36
N ASP A 119 -18.35 -4.88 -4.34
CA ASP A 119 -19.20 -4.19 -3.36
C ASP A 119 -19.99 -3.06 -4.01
N ALA A 120 -19.37 -2.29 -4.90
CA ALA A 120 -20.06 -1.25 -5.67
C ALA A 120 -21.16 -1.81 -6.58
N ILE A 121 -20.89 -2.94 -7.26
CA ILE A 121 -21.90 -3.63 -8.09
C ILE A 121 -23.06 -4.12 -7.23
N THR A 122 -22.76 -4.72 -6.07
CA THR A 122 -23.78 -5.24 -5.15
C THR A 122 -24.65 -4.11 -4.61
N ALA A 123 -24.03 -3.01 -4.17
CA ALA A 123 -24.75 -1.82 -3.71
C ALA A 123 -25.64 -1.22 -4.81
N LYS A 124 -25.17 -1.19 -6.06
CA LYS A 124 -25.98 -0.73 -7.20
C LYS A 124 -27.15 -1.64 -7.49
N ARG A 125 -26.93 -2.96 -7.47
CA ARG A 125 -28.01 -3.95 -7.61
C ARG A 125 -29.07 -3.76 -6.52
N ASP A 126 -28.64 -3.65 -5.27
CA ASP A 126 -29.55 -3.52 -4.14
C ASP A 126 -30.33 -2.20 -4.20
N GLN A 127 -29.68 -1.11 -4.63
CA GLN A 127 -30.35 0.16 -4.93
C GLN A 127 -31.44 -0.03 -6.01
N THR A 128 -31.11 -0.66 -7.14
CA THR A 128 -32.08 -0.88 -8.22
C THR A 128 -33.24 -1.79 -7.79
N VAL A 129 -32.97 -2.80 -6.96
CA VAL A 129 -34.01 -3.67 -6.39
C VAL A 129 -34.95 -2.87 -5.49
N GLU A 130 -34.43 -1.99 -4.63
CA GLU A 130 -35.30 -1.17 -3.77
C GLU A 130 -36.07 -0.12 -4.56
N GLU A 131 -35.46 0.52 -5.55
CA GLU A 131 -36.17 1.43 -6.47
C GLU A 131 -37.30 0.73 -7.22
N TYR A 132 -37.08 -0.52 -7.64
CA TYR A 132 -38.11 -1.33 -8.28
C TYR A 132 -39.24 -1.67 -7.29
N ARG A 133 -38.91 -2.13 -6.09
CA ARG A 133 -39.90 -2.41 -5.03
C ARG A 133 -40.73 -1.18 -4.68
N GLU A 134 -40.11 -0.01 -4.60
CA GLU A 134 -40.80 1.23 -4.31
C GLU A 134 -41.79 1.62 -5.42
N LYS A 135 -41.40 1.49 -6.69
CA LYS A 135 -42.32 1.68 -7.82
C LYS A 135 -43.48 0.69 -7.78
N THR A 136 -43.22 -0.56 -7.42
CA THR A 136 -44.27 -1.58 -7.25
C THR A 136 -45.24 -1.20 -6.13
N ARG A 137 -44.74 -0.70 -4.98
CA ARG A 137 -45.60 -0.19 -3.90
C ARG A 137 -46.44 0.99 -4.36
N GLN A 138 -45.86 1.95 -5.09
CA GLN A 138 -46.59 3.11 -5.63
C GLN A 138 -47.70 2.71 -6.60
N LEU A 139 -47.47 1.70 -7.44
CA LEU A 139 -48.49 1.14 -8.32
C LEU A 139 -49.67 0.57 -7.50
N LEU A 140 -49.38 -0.22 -6.48
CA LEU A 140 -50.41 -0.81 -5.61
C LEU A 140 -51.17 0.25 -4.82
N ASP A 141 -50.49 1.31 -4.36
CA ASP A 141 -51.11 2.45 -3.69
C ASP A 141 -52.07 3.19 -4.63
N THR A 142 -51.64 3.41 -5.88
CA THR A 142 -52.46 4.02 -6.94
C THR A 142 -53.70 3.17 -7.24
N TYR A 143 -53.52 1.84 -7.35
CA TYR A 143 -54.64 0.91 -7.54
C TYR A 143 -55.63 0.97 -6.36
N ARG A 144 -55.14 0.99 -5.12
CA ARG A 144 -55.99 1.11 -3.93
C ARG A 144 -56.82 2.40 -3.97
N ILE A 145 -56.20 3.53 -4.27
CA ILE A 145 -56.90 4.83 -4.37
C ILE A 145 -57.97 4.78 -5.47
N ALA A 146 -57.63 4.25 -6.65
CA ALA A 146 -58.56 4.15 -7.77
C ALA A 146 -59.76 3.21 -7.50
N CYS A 147 -59.58 2.21 -6.63
CA CYS A 147 -60.67 1.38 -6.10
C CYS A 147 -61.53 2.16 -5.10
N GLU A 148 -60.92 2.94 -4.21
CA GLU A 148 -61.62 3.70 -3.16
C GLU A 148 -62.44 4.87 -3.70
N ASP A 149 -61.97 5.55 -4.76
CA ASP A 149 -62.63 6.71 -5.35
C ASP A 149 -63.60 6.37 -6.51
N GLY A 150 -63.68 5.09 -6.90
CA GLY A 150 -64.54 4.62 -7.98
C GLY A 150 -64.04 4.97 -9.39
N SER A 151 -62.80 5.47 -9.53
CA SER A 151 -62.22 5.82 -10.83
C SER A 151 -62.18 4.64 -11.79
N LEU A 152 -62.00 3.42 -11.28
CA LEU A 152 -61.98 2.20 -12.07
C LEU A 152 -63.31 1.87 -12.75
N GLU A 153 -64.44 2.40 -12.26
CA GLU A 153 -65.76 2.18 -12.86
C GLU A 153 -65.95 2.91 -14.19
N HIS A 154 -65.11 3.92 -14.45
CA HIS A 154 -65.13 4.72 -15.68
C HIS A 154 -64.22 4.16 -16.77
N TRP A 155 -63.45 3.11 -16.47
CA TRP A 155 -62.53 2.48 -17.40
C TRP A 155 -63.24 1.42 -18.24
N SER A 156 -62.72 1.15 -19.44
CA SER A 156 -63.22 0.00 -20.21
C SER A 156 -62.82 -1.31 -19.53
N GLU A 157 -63.60 -2.37 -19.77
CA GLU A 157 -63.37 -3.70 -19.21
C GLU A 157 -61.98 -4.26 -19.60
N ASP A 158 -61.50 -3.95 -20.80
CA ASP A 158 -60.17 -4.33 -21.30
C ASP A 158 -59.04 -3.59 -20.57
N GLU A 159 -59.20 -2.28 -20.32
CA GLU A 159 -58.22 -1.48 -19.56
C GLU A 159 -58.14 -1.92 -18.10
N ARG A 160 -59.30 -2.18 -17.48
CA ARG A 160 -59.38 -2.68 -16.11
C ARG A 160 -58.72 -4.05 -15.98
N THR A 161 -59.02 -4.99 -16.88
CA THR A 161 -58.44 -6.34 -16.86
C THR A 161 -56.91 -6.29 -17.01
N LYS A 162 -56.40 -5.45 -17.92
CA LYS A 162 -54.96 -5.25 -18.08
C LYS A 162 -54.31 -4.69 -16.82
N PHE A 163 -54.94 -3.71 -16.18
CA PHE A 163 -54.41 -3.11 -14.96
C PHE A 163 -54.43 -4.08 -13.78
N GLU A 164 -55.52 -4.82 -13.60
CA GLU A 164 -55.63 -5.88 -12.57
C GLU A 164 -54.58 -6.99 -12.77
N ALA A 165 -54.26 -7.34 -14.03
CA ALA A 165 -53.17 -8.29 -14.33
C ALA A 165 -51.79 -7.75 -13.89
N ILE A 166 -51.49 -6.48 -14.17
CA ILE A 166 -50.23 -5.84 -13.75
C ILE A 166 -50.16 -5.75 -12.21
N VAL A 167 -51.29 -5.48 -11.55
CA VAL A 167 -51.39 -5.46 -10.07
C VAL A 167 -51.18 -6.84 -9.47
N ALA A 168 -51.72 -7.89 -10.08
CA ALA A 168 -51.50 -9.27 -9.65
C ALA A 168 -50.02 -9.65 -9.73
N GLU A 169 -49.35 -9.32 -10.84
CA GLU A 169 -47.90 -9.51 -11.01
C GLU A 169 -47.09 -8.71 -9.97
N ALA A 170 -47.47 -7.46 -9.72
CA ALA A 170 -46.85 -6.60 -8.70
C ALA A 170 -46.96 -7.17 -7.28
N LEU A 171 -48.11 -7.78 -6.94
CA LEU A 171 -48.32 -8.45 -5.65
C LEU A 171 -47.46 -9.72 -5.52
N GLU A 172 -47.31 -10.49 -6.59
CA GLU A 172 -46.44 -11.67 -6.63
C GLU A 172 -44.97 -11.28 -6.37
N ILE A 173 -44.49 -10.23 -7.03
CA ILE A 173 -43.08 -9.79 -6.90
C ILE A 173 -42.75 -9.26 -5.50
N LEU A 174 -43.70 -8.63 -4.81
CA LEU A 174 -43.52 -8.23 -3.40
C LEU A 174 -43.72 -9.39 -2.42
N GLY A 175 -44.52 -10.40 -2.78
CA GLY A 175 -44.82 -11.57 -1.97
C GLY A 175 -43.72 -12.64 -1.95
N ASP A 176 -42.98 -12.82 -3.05
CA ASP A 176 -41.84 -13.75 -3.15
C ASP A 176 -40.57 -13.27 -2.42
N ALA A 177 -40.65 -12.14 -1.71
CA ALA A 177 -39.53 -11.54 -0.96
C ALA A 177 -39.61 -11.73 0.57
N ALA A 178 -40.57 -12.51 1.08
CA ALA A 178 -40.74 -12.81 2.51
C ALA A 178 -40.32 -14.25 2.85
#